data_AF-A0A653WGW7-F1
#
_entry.id   AF-A0A653WGW7-F1
#
_cell.length_a   1.000
_cell.length_b   1.000
_cell.length_c   1.000
_cell.angle_alpha   90.00
_cell.angle_beta   90.00
_cell.angle_gamma   90.00
#
_symmetry.space_group_name_H-M   'P 1'
#
loop_
_entity.id
_entity.type
_entity.pdbx_description
1 polymer ?
#
loop_
_entity_poly.entity_id
_entity_poly.type
_entity_poly.pdbx_seq_one_letter_code
_entity_poly.pdbx_strand_id
1 'polypeptide(L)'
;MIRSLLAATAVMSLSAAAVQAQTPAPAPAPASPAPAPQGGPADIGLLPGAELSADCGGLNNLTGRAYCVTAQLGQIGALADAYIADLASKNWLAAGGDENRVVFIKRREGGGCDGMQMVAFYDTAKTAVAELPAYLGFATIPGDVCAAAAAATPPAAPAGSPQQ
;
A
#
# COMPACT_ATOMS: atom_id res chain seq x y z
N MET A 1 47.92 31.83 74.77
CA MET A 1 49.36 32.04 74.56
C MET A 1 49.92 30.82 73.83
N ILE A 2 50.85 31.02 72.89
CA ILE A 2 51.61 30.02 72.09
C ILE A 2 50.75 29.33 71.01
N ARG A 3 50.84 29.58 69.70
CA ARG A 3 51.93 29.84 68.72
C ARG A 3 52.59 28.54 68.22
N SER A 4 52.61 28.38 66.89
CA SER A 4 53.32 27.40 66.05
C SER A 4 52.51 26.15 65.63
N LEU A 5 52.59 25.58 64.41
CA LEU A 5 53.41 25.78 63.21
C LEU A 5 52.74 25.05 62.00
N LEU A 6 53.22 25.36 60.79
CA LEU A 6 52.75 24.97 59.45
C LEU A 6 52.78 23.47 59.11
N ALA A 7 51.94 23.05 58.16
CA ALA A 7 52.27 22.31 56.91
C ALA A 7 50.93 21.87 56.23
N ALA A 8 50.47 22.43 55.11
CA ALA A 8 50.97 22.37 53.73
C ALA A 8 50.97 20.94 53.11
N THR A 9 49.85 20.53 52.51
CA THR A 9 49.80 19.78 51.24
C THR A 9 48.44 19.99 50.57
N ALA A 10 48.40 20.85 49.55
CA ALA A 10 47.29 20.95 48.63
C ALA A 10 47.46 19.87 47.56
N VAL A 11 46.57 18.88 47.53
CA VAL A 11 46.44 17.99 46.36
C VAL A 11 45.58 18.75 45.34
N MET A 12 46.24 19.47 44.42
CA MET A 12 45.57 20.00 43.24
C MET A 12 45.26 18.82 42.32
N SER A 13 44.01 18.35 42.36
CA SER A 13 43.45 17.53 41.30
C SER A 13 43.50 18.33 39.99
N LEU A 14 44.30 17.88 39.03
CA LEU A 14 44.24 18.40 37.67
C LEU A 14 42.92 17.94 37.04
N SER A 15 41.89 18.78 37.14
CA SER A 15 40.75 18.71 36.23
C SER A 15 41.23 19.19 34.87
N ALA A 16 41.59 18.25 33.98
CA ALA A 16 41.72 18.55 32.57
C ALA A 16 40.35 19.00 32.05
N ALA A 17 40.17 20.30 31.86
CA ALA A 17 39.10 20.84 31.05
C ALA A 17 39.37 20.41 29.60
N ALA A 18 38.78 19.28 29.19
CA ALA A 18 38.65 18.97 27.78
C ALA A 18 37.74 20.03 27.17
N VAL A 19 38.35 21.03 26.52
CA VAL A 19 37.66 21.90 25.57
C VAL A 19 37.21 21.00 24.44
N GLN A 20 35.98 20.47 24.52
CA GLN A 20 35.37 19.82 23.38
C GLN A 20 35.15 20.91 22.34
N ALA A 21 36.01 20.94 21.33
CA ALA A 21 35.72 21.58 20.07
C ALA A 21 34.36 21.02 19.62
N GLN A 22 33.35 21.90 19.62
CA GLN A 22 32.04 21.60 19.10
C GLN A 22 32.21 21.51 17.59
N THR A 23 32.59 20.33 17.10
CA THR A 23 32.48 20.00 15.69
C THR A 23 31.02 20.27 15.34
N PRO A 24 30.72 21.14 14.35
CA PRO A 24 29.35 21.34 13.91
C PRO A 24 28.77 19.97 13.60
N ALA A 25 27.68 19.61 14.30
CA ALA A 25 26.92 18.42 13.94
C ALA A 25 26.58 18.56 12.44
N PRO A 26 26.87 17.54 11.61
CA PRO A 26 26.47 17.59 10.22
C PRO A 26 24.97 17.86 10.20
N ALA A 27 24.58 18.98 9.57
CA ALA A 27 23.19 19.25 9.27
C ALA A 27 22.62 18.00 8.56
N PRO A 28 21.41 17.53 8.91
CA PRO A 28 20.81 16.42 8.20
C PRO A 28 20.80 16.77 6.72
N ALA A 29 21.48 15.93 5.93
CA ALA A 29 21.47 16.05 4.48
C ALA A 29 20.00 16.10 4.02
N PRO A 30 19.64 16.96 3.06
CA PRO A 30 18.31 16.92 2.48
C PRO A 30 18.04 15.49 2.03
N ALA A 31 16.97 14.91 2.56
CA ALA A 31 16.53 13.58 2.17
C ALA A 31 16.49 13.52 0.65
N SER A 32 17.25 12.60 0.05
CA SER A 32 17.14 12.29 -1.37
C SER A 32 15.65 12.12 -1.69
N PRO A 33 15.13 12.66 -2.81
CA PRO A 33 13.76 12.41 -3.20
C PRO A 33 13.53 10.91 -3.19
N ALA A 34 12.56 10.46 -2.38
CA ALA A 34 12.11 9.07 -2.45
C ALA A 34 11.79 8.77 -3.94
N PRO A 35 12.11 7.57 -4.44
CA PRO A 35 11.72 7.19 -5.79
C PRO A 35 10.24 7.53 -5.97
N ALA A 36 9.92 8.30 -7.02
CA ALA A 36 8.52 8.52 -7.38
C ALA A 36 7.85 7.13 -7.45
N PRO A 37 6.62 6.96 -6.93
CA PRO A 37 5.96 5.66 -6.95
C PRO A 37 6.04 5.10 -8.37
N GLN A 38 6.69 3.96 -8.54
CA GLN A 38 6.65 3.24 -9.80
C GLN A 38 5.17 2.93 -10.02
N GLY A 39 4.56 3.70 -10.93
CA GLY A 39 3.12 3.88 -11.01
C GLY A 39 2.40 2.55 -11.10
N GLY A 40 1.38 2.37 -10.25
CA GLY A 40 0.43 1.29 -10.42
C GLY A 40 -0.35 1.45 -11.73
N PRO A 41 -1.37 0.60 -11.96
CA PRO A 41 -2.37 0.86 -12.98
C PRO A 41 -2.79 2.33 -12.95
N ALA A 42 -3.03 2.93 -14.13
CA ALA A 42 -3.53 4.29 -14.20
C ALA A 42 -4.69 4.48 -13.21
N ASP A 43 -4.69 5.60 -12.48
CA ASP A 43 -5.65 5.94 -11.42
C ASP A 43 -5.41 5.29 -10.04
N ILE A 44 -4.50 4.33 -9.88
CA ILE A 44 -4.15 3.75 -8.57
C ILE A 44 -3.01 4.53 -7.91
N GLY A 45 -3.33 5.24 -6.83
CA GLY A 45 -2.37 5.94 -5.97
C GLY A 45 -2.12 5.22 -4.64
N LEU A 46 -1.19 5.74 -3.84
CA LEU A 46 -1.01 5.31 -2.46
C LEU A 46 -1.98 6.08 -1.55
N LEU A 47 -2.92 5.39 -0.90
CA LEU A 47 -3.87 5.99 0.03
C LEU A 47 -3.30 6.05 1.46
N PRO A 48 -3.82 6.93 2.34
CA PRO A 48 -3.45 6.94 3.75
C PRO A 48 -3.64 5.56 4.39
N GLY A 49 -2.64 5.11 5.16
CA GLY A 49 -2.65 3.79 5.80
C GLY A 49 -2.19 2.63 4.90
N ALA A 50 -1.83 2.92 3.65
CA ALA A 50 -1.18 1.97 2.76
C ALA A 50 0.33 2.24 2.63
N GLU A 51 1.11 1.18 2.55
CA GLU A 51 2.52 1.25 2.16
C GLU A 51 2.73 0.46 0.86
N LEU A 52 3.65 0.92 0.00
CA LEU A 52 3.97 0.19 -1.22
C LEU A 52 4.73 -1.10 -0.90
N SER A 53 4.29 -2.24 -1.43
CA SER A 53 5.00 -3.52 -1.36
C SER A 53 5.40 -3.96 -2.77
N ALA A 54 6.66 -3.73 -3.11
CA ALA A 54 7.18 -4.04 -4.46
C ALA A 54 7.19 -5.55 -4.78
N ASP A 55 7.27 -6.39 -3.75
CA ASP A 55 7.33 -7.85 -3.87
C ASP A 55 5.99 -8.55 -3.59
N CYS A 56 4.95 -7.80 -3.20
CA CYS A 56 3.67 -8.35 -2.75
C CYS A 56 3.82 -9.36 -1.59
N GLY A 57 4.83 -9.18 -0.74
CA GLY A 57 5.17 -10.11 0.34
C GLY A 57 5.76 -11.44 -0.13
N GLY A 58 6.17 -11.56 -1.40
CA GLY A 58 6.62 -12.82 -2.00
C GLY A 58 5.48 -13.84 -2.19
N LEU A 59 4.21 -13.40 -2.07
CA LEU A 59 3.04 -14.27 -2.12
C LEU A 59 2.46 -14.35 -3.54
N ASN A 60 1.79 -15.46 -3.83
CA ASN A 60 0.95 -15.65 -5.02
C ASN A 60 1.63 -15.40 -6.37
N ASN A 61 2.98 -15.42 -6.41
CA ASN A 61 3.77 -15.12 -7.61
C ASN A 61 3.44 -13.73 -8.22
N LEU A 62 3.14 -12.74 -7.38
CA LEU A 62 2.69 -11.41 -7.83
C LEU A 62 3.82 -10.38 -7.99
N THR A 63 5.04 -10.68 -7.53
CA THR A 63 6.22 -9.82 -7.69
C THR A 63 6.42 -9.42 -9.15
N GLY A 64 6.39 -8.10 -9.43
CA GLY A 64 6.53 -7.55 -10.78
C GLY A 64 5.34 -7.81 -11.72
N ARG A 65 4.24 -8.41 -11.23
CA ARG A 65 3.02 -8.70 -12.01
C ARG A 65 1.81 -7.90 -11.54
N ALA A 66 1.81 -7.50 -10.28
CA ALA A 66 0.78 -6.64 -9.71
C ALA A 66 1.44 -5.44 -9.03
N TYR A 67 0.69 -4.34 -8.96
CA TYR A 67 0.99 -3.25 -8.04
C TYR A 67 0.41 -3.63 -6.69
N CYS A 68 1.23 -3.80 -5.67
CA CYS A 68 0.77 -4.22 -4.36
C CYS A 68 0.99 -3.12 -3.32
N VAL A 69 -0.02 -2.93 -2.49
CA VAL A 69 0.11 -2.16 -1.25
C VAL A 69 -0.14 -3.07 -0.07
N THR A 70 0.42 -2.71 1.07
CA THR A 70 0.31 -3.46 2.31
C THR A 70 -0.24 -2.61 3.44
N ALA A 71 -0.94 -3.27 4.35
CA ALA A 71 -1.39 -2.76 5.64
C ALA A 71 -1.46 -3.92 6.64
N GLN A 72 -1.72 -3.61 7.91
CA GLN A 72 -2.01 -4.64 8.92
C GLN A 72 -3.30 -5.40 8.56
N LEU A 73 -3.33 -6.71 8.81
CA LEU A 73 -4.44 -7.60 8.49
C LEU A 73 -5.75 -7.14 9.14
N GLY A 74 -5.69 -6.60 10.36
CA GLY A 74 -6.86 -6.02 11.04
C GLY A 74 -7.40 -4.74 10.39
N GLN A 75 -6.65 -4.11 9.47
CA GLN A 75 -7.01 -2.85 8.80
C GLN A 75 -7.24 -3.01 7.29
N ILE A 76 -6.91 -4.16 6.71
CA ILE A 76 -6.91 -4.35 5.26
C ILE A 76 -8.31 -4.19 4.64
N GLY A 77 -9.37 -4.56 5.37
CA GLY A 77 -10.75 -4.37 4.92
C GLY A 77 -11.11 -2.89 4.76
N ALA A 78 -10.82 -2.07 5.79
CA ALA A 78 -11.04 -0.63 5.72
C ALA A 78 -10.21 0.04 4.62
N LEU A 79 -8.98 -0.46 4.39
CA LEU A 79 -8.17 0.01 3.27
C LEU A 79 -8.77 -0.38 1.92
N ALA A 80 -9.31 -1.59 1.77
CA ALA A 80 -9.98 -2.03 0.55
C ALA A 80 -11.21 -1.15 0.24
N ASP A 81 -12.02 -0.83 1.26
CA ASP A 81 -13.16 0.07 1.14
C ASP A 81 -12.73 1.48 0.70
N ALA A 82 -11.62 1.99 1.23
CA ALA A 82 -11.07 3.28 0.83
C ALA A 82 -10.63 3.29 -0.64
N TYR A 83 -10.01 2.21 -1.12
CA TYR A 83 -9.66 2.06 -2.54
C TYR A 83 -10.89 1.96 -3.44
N ILE A 84 -11.93 1.22 -3.01
CA ILE A 84 -13.19 1.14 -3.75
C ILE A 84 -13.83 2.53 -3.89
N ALA A 85 -13.87 3.31 -2.81
CA ALA A 85 -14.42 4.66 -2.82
C ALA A 85 -13.61 5.63 -3.70
N ASP A 86 -12.28 5.59 -3.60
CA ASP A 86 -11.37 6.38 -4.43
C ASP A 86 -11.55 6.04 -5.92
N LEU A 87 -11.62 4.76 -6.27
CA LEU A 87 -11.84 4.30 -7.64
C LEU A 87 -13.22 4.72 -8.17
N ALA A 88 -14.25 4.62 -7.35
CA ALA A 88 -15.59 5.10 -7.70
C ALA A 88 -15.58 6.60 -8.03
N SER A 89 -14.85 7.42 -7.27
CA SER A 89 -14.69 8.85 -7.55
C SER A 89 -14.02 9.14 -8.90
N LYS A 90 -13.27 8.17 -9.43
CA LYS A 90 -12.55 8.20 -10.71
C LYS A 90 -13.30 7.48 -11.84
N ASN A 91 -14.59 7.22 -11.64
CA ASN A 91 -15.51 6.54 -12.56
C ASN A 91 -15.20 5.06 -12.84
N TRP A 92 -14.47 4.40 -11.94
CA TRP A 92 -14.37 2.94 -11.94
C TRP A 92 -15.57 2.34 -11.21
N LEU A 93 -16.23 1.35 -11.82
CA LEU A 93 -17.44 0.71 -11.31
C LEU A 93 -17.11 -0.73 -10.90
N ALA A 94 -17.46 -1.13 -9.68
CA ALA A 94 -17.42 -2.54 -9.30
C ALA A 94 -18.43 -3.32 -10.14
N ALA A 95 -17.95 -4.27 -10.94
CA ALA A 95 -18.74 -5.05 -11.89
C ALA A 95 -18.87 -6.54 -11.51
N GLY A 96 -18.17 -6.97 -10.46
CA GLY A 96 -18.19 -8.34 -9.97
C GLY A 96 -17.03 -8.60 -9.03
N GLY A 97 -16.87 -9.86 -8.65
CA GLY A 97 -15.88 -10.25 -7.66
C GLY A 97 -16.28 -11.49 -6.86
N ASP A 98 -15.47 -11.81 -5.87
CA ASP A 98 -15.79 -12.72 -4.78
C ASP A 98 -15.38 -12.09 -3.45
N GLU A 99 -15.40 -12.86 -2.36
CA GLU A 99 -15.09 -12.38 -1.01
C GLU A 99 -13.73 -11.67 -0.89
N ASN A 100 -12.74 -12.03 -1.71
CA ASN A 100 -11.38 -11.50 -1.63
C ASN A 100 -10.95 -10.76 -2.91
N ARG A 101 -11.83 -10.61 -3.90
CA ARG A 101 -11.53 -9.94 -5.17
C ARG A 101 -12.65 -9.03 -5.60
N VAL A 102 -12.31 -7.84 -6.04
CA VAL A 102 -13.22 -6.93 -6.74
C VAL A 102 -12.72 -6.71 -8.16
N VAL A 103 -13.62 -6.83 -9.14
CA VAL A 103 -13.38 -6.48 -10.54
C VAL A 103 -14.04 -5.14 -10.82
N PHE A 104 -13.24 -4.19 -11.30
CA PHE A 104 -13.67 -2.86 -11.69
C PHE A 104 -13.67 -2.71 -13.20
N ILE A 105 -14.62 -1.94 -13.71
CA ILE A 105 -14.68 -1.51 -15.11
C ILE A 105 -14.73 0.02 -15.20
N LYS A 106 -14.12 0.59 -16.23
CA LYS A 106 -14.27 2.01 -16.58
C LYS A 106 -14.70 2.10 -18.03
N ARG A 107 -15.88 2.70 -18.27
CA ARG A 107 -16.44 2.83 -19.62
C ARG A 107 -15.63 3.85 -20.42
N ARG A 108 -15.33 3.52 -21.68
CA ARG A 108 -14.65 4.43 -22.61
C ARG A 108 -15.68 5.22 -23.43
N GLU A 109 -15.36 6.46 -23.79
CA GLU A 109 -16.25 7.32 -24.58
C GLU A 109 -16.58 6.74 -25.97
N GLY A 110 -15.64 5.99 -26.57
CA GLY A 110 -15.82 5.30 -27.85
C GLY A 110 -16.47 3.91 -27.77
N GLY A 111 -16.96 3.51 -26.60
CA GLY A 111 -17.48 2.17 -26.34
C GLY A 111 -16.44 1.18 -25.80
N GLY A 112 -16.94 0.11 -25.18
CA GLY A 112 -16.14 -0.84 -24.44
C GLY A 112 -15.66 -0.32 -23.08
N CYS A 113 -14.93 -1.15 -22.35
CA CYS A 113 -14.46 -0.83 -21.01
C CYS A 113 -13.02 -1.30 -20.76
N ASP A 114 -12.30 -0.49 -19.98
CA ASP A 114 -11.07 -0.93 -19.33
C ASP A 114 -11.43 -1.79 -18.11
N GLY A 115 -10.61 -2.80 -17.82
CA GLY A 115 -10.79 -3.68 -16.68
C GLY A 115 -9.62 -3.61 -15.70
N MET A 116 -9.93 -3.71 -14.41
CA MET A 116 -8.94 -3.83 -13.36
C MET A 116 -9.47 -4.75 -12.26
N GLN A 117 -8.59 -5.50 -11.61
CA GLN A 117 -8.92 -6.25 -10.41
C GLN A 117 -8.11 -5.77 -9.22
N MET A 118 -8.75 -5.80 -8.05
CA MET A 118 -8.12 -5.70 -6.74
C MET A 118 -8.34 -7.01 -6.01
N VAL A 119 -7.29 -7.61 -5.46
CA VAL A 119 -7.35 -8.85 -4.69
C VAL A 119 -6.74 -8.61 -3.32
N ALA A 120 -7.47 -8.96 -2.26
CA ALA A 120 -6.97 -8.99 -0.89
C ALA A 120 -6.38 -10.37 -0.57
N PHE A 121 -5.21 -10.40 0.06
CA PHE A 121 -4.57 -11.64 0.49
C PHE A 121 -3.59 -11.42 1.64
N TYR A 122 -3.23 -12.51 2.32
CA TYR A 122 -2.22 -12.54 3.37
C TYR A 122 -1.53 -13.91 3.35
N ASP A 123 -0.48 -14.06 4.16
CA ASP A 123 0.24 -15.34 4.28
C ASP A 123 -0.57 -16.34 5.14
N THR A 124 -1.27 -17.25 4.47
CA THR A 124 -2.11 -18.27 5.13
C THR A 124 -1.30 -19.41 5.75
N ALA A 125 0.03 -19.46 5.54
CA ALA A 125 0.91 -20.38 6.26
C ALA A 125 1.14 -19.92 7.72
N LYS A 126 0.76 -18.69 8.06
CA LYS A 126 0.83 -18.13 9.41
C LYS A 126 -0.54 -18.11 10.07
N THR A 127 -0.57 -18.24 11.40
CA THR A 127 -1.78 -18.01 12.18
C THR A 127 -2.20 -16.55 12.03
N ALA A 128 -3.40 -16.32 11.50
CA ALA A 128 -3.93 -14.98 11.27
C ALA A 128 -4.09 -14.22 12.60
N VAL A 129 -3.36 -13.11 12.73
CA VAL A 129 -3.52 -12.12 13.81
C VAL A 129 -3.50 -10.72 13.19
N ALA A 130 -4.13 -9.74 13.85
CA ALA A 130 -4.40 -8.43 13.29
C ALA A 130 -3.14 -7.68 12.84
N GLU A 131 -2.00 -7.94 13.48
CA GLU A 131 -0.73 -7.26 13.28
C GLU A 131 0.07 -7.82 12.10
N LEU A 132 -0.31 -8.99 11.55
CA LEU A 132 0.37 -9.53 10.37
C LEU A 132 0.13 -8.65 9.16
N PRO A 133 1.07 -8.60 8.21
CA PRO A 133 0.86 -7.90 6.96
C PRO A 133 -0.19 -8.62 6.11
N ALA A 134 -1.08 -7.82 5.54
CA ALA A 134 -1.96 -8.19 4.45
C ALA A 134 -1.70 -7.26 3.26
N TYR A 135 -2.20 -7.64 2.10
CA TYR A 135 -1.87 -7.00 0.84
C TYR A 135 -3.13 -6.81 -0.01
N LEU A 136 -3.17 -5.68 -0.71
CA LEU A 136 -4.08 -5.47 -1.84
C LEU A 136 -3.24 -5.46 -3.12
N GLY A 137 -3.48 -6.42 -4.00
CA GLY A 137 -2.84 -6.51 -5.31
C GLY A 137 -3.75 -5.97 -6.41
N PHE A 138 -3.24 -5.04 -7.21
CA PHE A 138 -3.93 -4.42 -8.34
C PHE A 138 -3.31 -4.87 -9.66
N ALA A 139 -4.16 -5.28 -10.59
CA ALA A 139 -3.74 -5.65 -11.94
C ALA A 139 -4.79 -5.22 -12.98
N THR A 140 -4.34 -4.68 -14.10
CA THR A 140 -5.21 -4.39 -15.25
C THR A 140 -5.61 -5.70 -15.94
N ILE A 141 -6.89 -5.83 -16.28
CA ILE A 141 -7.41 -6.95 -17.08
C ILE A 141 -7.31 -6.55 -18.56
N PRO A 142 -6.54 -7.29 -19.38
CA PRO A 142 -6.37 -6.93 -20.78
C PRO A 142 -7.65 -7.14 -21.60
N GLY A 143 -7.88 -6.25 -22.58
CA GLY A 143 -8.99 -6.35 -23.53
C GLY A 143 -10.20 -5.49 -23.17
N ASP A 144 -11.29 -5.63 -23.95
CA ASP A 144 -12.58 -5.00 -23.67
C ASP A 144 -13.43 -5.91 -22.78
N VAL A 145 -13.41 -5.63 -21.48
CA VAL A 145 -14.10 -6.45 -20.48
C VAL A 145 -15.63 -6.34 -20.58
N CYS A 146 -16.16 -5.27 -21.18
CA CYS A 146 -17.60 -5.12 -21.40
C CYS A 146 -18.10 -5.91 -22.62
N ALA A 147 -17.25 -6.15 -23.64
CA ALA A 147 -17.60 -6.99 -24.77
C ALA A 147 -17.77 -8.48 -24.38
N ALA A 148 -16.94 -8.97 -23.45
CA ALA A 148 -17.05 -10.34 -22.94
C ALA A 148 -18.36 -10.57 -22.15
N ALA A 149 -18.81 -9.57 -21.39
CA ALA A 149 -20.10 -9.62 -20.68
C ALA A 149 -21.29 -9.57 -21.63
N ALA A 150 -21.23 -8.77 -22.70
CA ALA A 150 -22.28 -8.70 -23.71
C ALA A 150 -22.45 -10.03 -24.47
N ALA A 151 -21.35 -10.73 -24.77
CA ALA A 151 -21.37 -12.03 -25.45
C ALA A 151 -21.93 -13.18 -24.60
N ALA A 152 -21.97 -13.03 -23.27
CA ALA A 152 -22.47 -14.06 -22.35
C ALA A 152 -24.01 -14.02 -22.19
N THR A 153 -24.72 -13.05 -22.77
CA THR A 153 -26.19 -12.99 -22.72
C THR A 153 -26.74 -14.04 -23.71
N PRO A 154 -27.41 -15.12 -23.25
CA PRO A 154 -28.03 -16.07 -24.17
C PRO A 154 -29.12 -15.36 -24.97
N PRO A 155 -29.29 -15.64 -26.28
CA PRO A 155 -30.40 -15.09 -27.03
C PRO A 155 -31.72 -15.48 -26.35
N ALA A 156 -32.58 -14.48 -26.11
CA ALA A 156 -33.91 -14.71 -25.60
C ALA A 156 -34.64 -15.71 -26.51
N ALA A 157 -35.13 -16.82 -25.94
CA ALA A 157 -35.94 -17.77 -26.67
C ALA A 157 -37.16 -17.04 -27.25
N PRO A 158 -37.51 -17.25 -28.53
CA PRO A 158 -38.68 -16.61 -29.11
C PRO A 158 -39.94 -17.06 -28.37
N ALA A 159 -40.61 -16.12 -27.72
CA ALA A 159 -41.94 -16.33 -27.19
C ALA A 159 -42.94 -16.35 -28.36
N GLY A 160 -43.41 -17.54 -28.72
CA GLY A 160 -44.55 -17.76 -29.61
C GLY A 160 -45.03 -19.20 -29.46
N SER A 161 -46.31 -19.53 -29.27
CA SER A 161 -47.56 -18.78 -29.51
C SER A 161 -48.68 -19.35 -28.62
N PRO A 162 -49.79 -18.62 -28.36
CA PRO A 162 -50.94 -19.16 -27.65
C PRO A 162 -51.62 -20.26 -28.48
N GLN A 163 -51.85 -21.43 -27.87
CA GLN A 163 -52.69 -22.48 -28.44
C GLN A 163 -54.16 -22.04 -28.33
N GLN A 164 -54.86 -22.09 -29.47
CA GLN A 164 -56.32 -21.98 -29.59
C GLN A 164 -56.97 -23.28 -29.17
#